data_AF-A0AA35XEB9-F1
#
_entry.id   AF-A0AA35XEB9-F1
#
_cell.length_a   1.000
_cell.length_b   1.000
_cell.length_c   1.000
_cell.angle_alpha   90.00
_cell.angle_beta   90.00
_cell.angle_gamma   90.00
#
_symmetry.space_group_name_H-M   'P 1'
#
loop_
_entity.id
_entity.type
_entity.pdbx_description
1 polymer ?
#
loop_
_entity_poly.entity_id
_entity_poly.type
_entity_poly.pdbx_seq_one_letter_code
_entity_poly.pdbx_strand_id
1 'polypeptide(L)'
;MGCYSNGKTLQCGTGCTAQVHSTQPRRGAGEDFEDWVIAQLKSFIKKAKKGLIPPEYKFKTTSSYNRRIIHIQATAHGCTSESVGVEPNRYTMVYYKK
;
A
#
# COMPACT_ATOMS: atom_id res chain seq x y z
N MET A 1 14.52 -9.54 39.79
CA MET A 1 15.30 -10.37 40.73
C MET A 1 14.53 -11.66 40.94
N GLY A 2 14.96 -12.86 40.55
CA GLY A 2 16.19 -13.30 39.89
C GLY A 2 15.93 -14.57 39.06
N CYS A 3 16.80 -14.82 38.07
CA CYS A 3 16.77 -16.01 37.21
C CYS A 3 17.84 -16.99 37.69
N TYR A 4 17.48 -18.26 37.91
CA TYR A 4 18.46 -19.31 38.14
C TYR A 4 18.65 -20.13 36.86
N SER A 5 19.87 -20.10 36.36
CA SER A 5 20.34 -20.91 35.24
C SER A 5 20.76 -22.28 35.76
N ASN A 6 20.13 -23.35 35.27
CA ASN A 6 20.69 -24.70 35.35
C ASN A 6 20.74 -25.26 33.94
N GLY A 7 21.97 -25.41 33.43
CA GLY A 7 22.23 -25.81 32.06
C GLY A 7 21.65 -27.19 31.75
N LYS A 8 20.59 -27.21 30.95
CA LYS A 8 20.38 -28.16 29.86
C LYS A 8 19.28 -27.61 28.95
N THR A 9 19.65 -27.44 27.69
CA THR A 9 18.82 -27.05 26.55
C THR A 9 17.47 -27.77 26.59
N LEU A 10 16.39 -27.06 26.89
CA LEU A 10 15.05 -27.57 26.70
C LEU A 10 14.72 -27.37 25.22
N GLN A 11 15.05 -28.39 24.44
CA GLN A 11 14.56 -28.56 23.07
C GLN A 11 13.03 -28.38 23.11
N CYS A 12 12.56 -27.31 22.48
CA CYS A 12 11.14 -27.12 22.21
C CYS A 12 10.71 -28.26 21.29
N GLY A 13 9.94 -29.20 21.82
CA GLY A 13 9.30 -30.25 21.03
C GLY A 13 8.52 -29.62 19.88
N THR A 14 8.77 -30.12 18.68
CA THR A 14 8.00 -29.84 17.46
C THR A 14 6.52 -30.12 17.70
N GLY A 15 5.69 -29.07 17.81
CA GLY A 15 4.25 -29.25 17.97
C GLY A 15 3.41 -28.10 18.54
N CYS A 16 3.95 -26.93 18.84
CA CYS A 16 3.15 -25.77 19.26
C CYS A 16 3.22 -24.63 18.24
N THR A 17 2.50 -24.77 17.14
CA THR A 17 2.09 -23.64 16.30
C THR A 17 1.03 -22.83 17.04
N ALA A 18 1.46 -21.96 17.95
CA ALA A 18 0.64 -20.81 18.31
C ALA A 18 0.68 -19.85 17.10
N GLN A 19 -0.22 -20.10 16.15
CA GLN A 19 -0.54 -19.13 15.11
C GLN A 19 -1.16 -17.91 15.78
N VAL A 20 -0.32 -16.95 16.19
CA VAL A 20 -0.78 -15.61 16.53
C VAL A 20 -1.01 -14.86 15.22
N HIS A 21 -2.08 -15.23 14.51
CA HIS A 21 -2.72 -14.36 13.53
C HIS A 21 -3.63 -13.41 14.31
N SER A 22 -3.06 -12.36 14.91
CA SER A 22 -3.86 -11.26 15.44
C SER A 22 -3.01 -10.04 15.73
N THR A 23 -2.67 -9.33 14.68
CA THR A 23 -2.81 -7.87 14.70
C THR A 23 -2.98 -7.41 13.26
N GLN A 24 -4.14 -7.72 12.68
CA GLN A 24 -4.71 -6.76 11.73
C GLN A 24 -5.09 -5.54 12.57
N PRO A 25 -4.40 -4.39 12.45
CA PRO A 25 -4.92 -3.17 13.05
C PRO A 25 -6.31 -2.93 12.46
N ARG A 26 -7.30 -2.64 13.31
CA ARG A 26 -8.63 -2.17 12.90
C ARG A 26 -8.48 -0.80 12.23
N ARG A 27 -7.99 -0.79 10.99
CA ARG A 27 -7.95 0.37 10.14
C ARG A 27 -9.33 0.52 9.48
N GLY A 28 -9.88 1.73 9.49
CA GLY A 28 -11.21 2.00 8.94
C GLY A 28 -11.25 1.80 7.43
N ALA A 29 -12.43 1.60 6.83
CA ALA A 29 -12.58 1.31 5.38
C ALA A 29 -11.93 2.35 4.43
N GLY A 30 -11.58 3.55 4.91
CA GLY A 30 -10.82 4.55 4.15
C GLY A 30 -9.31 4.32 4.14
N GLU A 31 -8.75 3.75 5.20
CA GLU A 31 -7.32 3.44 5.32
C GLU A 31 -6.89 2.28 4.41
N ASP A 32 -7.75 1.27 4.22
CA ASP A 32 -7.50 0.18 3.27
C ASP A 32 -7.32 0.68 1.83
N PHE A 33 -8.11 1.69 1.42
CA PHE A 33 -7.98 2.28 0.09
C PHE A 33 -6.69 3.08 -0.05
N GLU A 34 -6.34 3.86 0.96
CA GLU A 34 -5.10 4.63 0.98
C GLU A 34 -3.86 3.72 0.93
N ASP A 35 -3.82 2.68 1.77
CA ASP A 35 -2.74 1.67 1.76
C ASP A 35 -2.66 0.98 0.38
N TRP A 36 -3.81 0.63 -0.23
CA TRP A 36 -3.86 0.07 -1.58
C TRP A 36 -3.30 1.01 -2.65
N VAL A 37 -3.67 2.30 -2.61
CA VAL A 37 -3.15 3.33 -3.54
C VAL A 37 -1.64 3.47 -3.38
N ILE A 38 -1.13 3.52 -2.14
CA ILE A 38 0.31 3.61 -1.86
C ILE A 38 1.05 2.40 -2.42
N ALA A 39 0.53 1.19 -2.21
CA ALA A 39 1.12 -0.03 -2.76
C ALA A 39 1.15 -0.02 -4.30
N GLN A 40 0.07 0.42 -4.95
CA GLN A 40 0.02 0.56 -6.40
C GLN A 40 1.01 1.61 -6.92
N LEU A 41 1.07 2.79 -6.31
CA LEU A 41 1.99 3.86 -6.71
C LEU A 41 3.45 3.44 -6.58
N LYS A 42 3.84 2.81 -5.47
CA LYS A 42 5.21 2.29 -5.29
C LYS A 42 5.58 1.27 -6.37
N SER A 43 4.66 0.35 -6.68
CA SER A 43 4.84 -0.65 -7.73
C SER A 43 4.96 -0.02 -9.11
N PHE A 44 4.05 0.92 -9.43
CA PHE A 44 4.04 1.70 -10.66
C PHE A 44 5.35 2.46 -10.86
N ILE A 45 5.77 3.27 -9.89
CA ILE A 45 7.01 4.08 -9.98
C ILE A 45 8.22 3.17 -10.16
N LYS A 46 8.31 2.05 -9.44
CA LYS A 46 9.41 1.10 -9.56
C LYS A 46 9.49 0.50 -10.97
N LYS A 47 8.34 0.15 -11.58
CA LYS A 47 8.27 -0.40 -12.94
C LYS A 47 8.53 0.68 -14.01
N ALA A 48 8.01 1.88 -13.83
CA ALA A 48 8.21 3.02 -14.72
C ALA A 48 9.67 3.48 -14.75
N LYS A 49 10.36 3.51 -13.60
CA LYS A 49 11.81 3.77 -13.51
C LYS A 49 12.63 2.76 -14.33
N LYS A 50 12.22 1.49 -14.33
CA LYS A 50 12.85 0.42 -15.11
C LYS A 50 12.49 0.44 -16.61
N GLY A 51 11.55 1.29 -17.03
CA GLY A 51 11.07 1.35 -18.41
C GLY A 51 10.22 0.14 -18.83
N LEU A 52 9.69 -0.64 -17.87
CA LEU A 52 8.89 -1.85 -18.16
C LEU A 52 7.42 -1.54 -18.50
N ILE A 53 6.94 -0.37 -18.10
CA ILE A 53 5.57 0.09 -18.32
C ILE A 53 5.60 1.56 -18.74
N PRO A 54 4.58 2.05 -19.44
CA PRO A 54 4.47 3.48 -19.74
C PRO A 54 4.46 4.30 -18.44
N PRO A 55 4.99 5.53 -18.46
CA PRO A 55 5.07 6.41 -17.28
C PRO A 55 3.72 7.03 -16.91
N GLU A 56 2.61 6.37 -17.22
CA GLU A 56 1.25 6.79 -16.91
C GLU A 56 0.45 5.62 -16.32
N TYR A 57 -0.41 5.92 -15.36
CA TYR A 57 -1.27 4.94 -14.72
C TYR A 57 -2.67 5.50 -14.49
N LYS A 58 -3.68 4.73 -14.89
CA LYS A 58 -5.10 5.10 -14.81
C LYS A 58 -5.76 4.47 -13.60
N PHE A 59 -6.16 5.29 -12.62
CA PHE A 59 -7.03 4.88 -11.53
C PHE A 59 -8.50 5.10 -11.90
N LYS A 60 -9.25 4.01 -12.02
CA LYS A 60 -10.71 4.04 -12.20
C LYS A 60 -11.36 4.16 -10.83
N THR A 61 -11.74 5.37 -10.43
CA THR A 61 -12.52 5.59 -9.21
C THR A 61 -13.64 6.60 -9.49
N THR A 62 -14.84 6.27 -9.04
CA THR A 62 -16.04 7.11 -9.18
C THR A 62 -16.16 8.14 -8.07
N SER A 63 -15.55 7.88 -6.90
CA SER A 63 -15.68 8.76 -5.74
C SER A 63 -14.68 9.92 -5.79
N SER A 64 -15.19 11.15 -5.62
CA SER A 64 -14.38 12.37 -5.46
C SER A 64 -13.43 12.29 -4.27
N TYR A 65 -13.82 11.60 -3.19
CA TYR A 65 -12.95 11.39 -2.02
C TYR A 65 -11.75 10.51 -2.37
N ASN A 66 -11.99 9.38 -3.04
CA ASN A 66 -10.93 8.47 -3.47
C ASN A 66 -9.99 9.13 -4.49
N ARG A 67 -10.54 9.94 -5.41
CA ARG A 67 -9.72 10.75 -6.34
C ARG A 67 -8.80 11.70 -5.59
N ARG A 68 -9.31 12.36 -4.55
CA ARG A 68 -8.49 13.24 -3.70
C ARG A 68 -7.35 12.48 -3.01
N ILE A 69 -7.60 11.29 -2.48
CA ILE A 69 -6.54 10.43 -1.88
C ILE A 69 -5.47 10.11 -2.92
N ILE A 70 -5.86 9.72 -4.14
CA ILE A 70 -4.90 9.42 -5.21
C ILE A 70 -4.04 10.65 -5.54
N HIS A 71 -4.64 11.84 -5.64
CA HIS A 71 -3.90 13.08 -5.89
C HIS A 71 -2.88 13.40 -4.79
N ILE A 72 -3.28 13.28 -3.52
CA ILE A 72 -2.40 13.50 -2.36
C ILE A 72 -1.22 12.53 -2.40
N GLN A 73 -1.52 11.23 -2.56
CA GLN A 73 -0.50 10.18 -2.51
C GLN A 73 0.42 10.22 -3.75
N ALA A 74 -0.11 10.53 -4.93
CA ALA A 74 0.71 10.72 -6.14
C ALA A 74 1.72 11.87 -5.94
N THR A 75 1.25 13.00 -5.42
CA THR A 75 2.12 14.17 -5.16
C THR A 75 3.20 13.86 -4.13
N ALA A 76 2.84 13.18 -3.03
CA ALA A 76 3.79 12.77 -1.99
C ALA A 76 4.91 11.84 -2.52
N HIS A 77 4.64 11.10 -3.59
CA HIS A 77 5.61 10.20 -4.23
C HIS A 77 6.32 10.83 -5.46
N GLY A 78 6.16 12.14 -5.68
CA GLY A 78 6.81 12.88 -6.77
C GLY A 78 6.18 12.66 -8.15
N CYS A 79 4.95 12.15 -8.21
CA CYS A 79 4.18 12.02 -9.44
C CYS A 79 3.27 13.23 -9.66
N THR A 80 2.97 13.55 -10.92
CA THR A 80 1.89 14.46 -11.26
C THR A 80 0.61 13.66 -11.46
N SER A 81 -0.55 14.29 -11.27
CA SER A 81 -1.83 13.62 -11.45
C SER A 81 -2.89 14.59 -11.96
N GLU A 82 -3.78 14.10 -12.82
CA GLU A 82 -4.89 14.86 -13.38
C GLU A 82 -6.18 14.02 -13.34
N SER A 83 -7.33 14.68 -13.21
CA SER A 83 -8.63 14.03 -13.32
C SER A 83 -9.20 14.27 -14.72
N VAL A 84 -9.42 13.20 -15.48
CA VAL A 84 -9.89 13.24 -16.87
C VAL A 84 -11.32 12.71 -16.97
N GLY A 85 -12.10 13.31 -17.88
CA GLY A 85 -13.47 12.92 -18.16
C GLY A 85 -14.52 13.65 -17.31
N VAL A 86 -15.78 13.27 -17.50
CA VAL A 86 -16.96 13.85 -16.85
C VAL A 86 -17.62 12.79 -15.97
N GLU A 87 -18.24 13.20 -14.86
CA GLU A 87 -19.01 12.30 -13.99
C GLU A 87 -20.11 11.59 -14.81
N PRO A 88 -20.36 10.28 -14.57
CA PRO A 88 -19.74 9.40 -13.57
C PRO A 88 -18.44 8.70 -14.06
N ASN A 89 -18.03 8.92 -15.30
CA ASN A 89 -16.89 8.25 -15.94
C ASN A 89 -15.54 8.94 -15.66
N ARG A 90 -15.51 9.86 -14.69
CA ARG A 90 -14.31 10.64 -14.35
C ARG A 90 -13.29 9.76 -13.64
N TYR A 91 -12.07 9.73 -14.15
CA TYR A 91 -10.96 8.92 -13.63
C TYR A 91 -9.72 9.78 -13.34
N THR A 92 -8.77 9.25 -12.57
CA THR A 92 -7.52 9.95 -12.26
C THR A 92 -6.36 9.30 -13.00
N MET A 93 -5.64 10.08 -13.79
CA MET A 93 -4.39 9.69 -14.42
C MET A 93 -3.22 10.16 -13.56
N VAL A 94 -2.24 9.30 -13.34
CA VAL A 94 -1.01 9.60 -12.61
C VAL A 94 0.17 9.43 -13.55
N TYR A 95 1.03 10.43 -13.65
CA TYR A 95 2.23 10.41 -14.46
C TYR A 95 3.49 10.41 -13.61
N TYR A 96 4.43 9.56 -13.99
CA TYR A 96 5.77 9.53 -13.43
C TYR A 96 6.70 10.36 -14.32
N LYS A 97 7.09 11.55 -13.85
CA LYS A 97 8.11 12.37 -14.51
C LYS A 97 9.49 11.89 -14.05
N LYS A 98 10.37 11.58 -15.01
CA LYS A 98 11.79 11.31 -14.74
C LYS A 98 12.53 12.58 -14.35
#